data_AF-A0A6N2KEL4-F1
#
_entry.id   AF-A0A6N2KEL4-F1
#
_cell.length_a   1.000
_cell.length_b   1.000
_cell.length_c   1.000
_cell.angle_alpha   90.00
_cell.angle_beta   90.00
_cell.angle_gamma   90.00
#
_symmetry.space_group_name_H-M   'P 1'
#
loop_
_entity.id
_entity.type
_entity.pdbx_description
1 polymer ?
#
loop_
_entity_poly.entity_id
_entity_poly.type
_entity_poly.pdbx_seq_one_letter_code
_entity_poly.pdbx_strand_id
1 'polypeptide(L)'
;MSPDSALLFLYNTVDLLAMKGSMEFHNDAYKLMIRLFEWKNVQMEMWLSILWESRRLTHALCVSPVNDALIMTSPGFSGEQFRSIDSWIRCLMGSPPLLVGFQHSFSYLFTNLPCSHNNHKPYMSDITVDDVKEAAFKLISNVPGTNYSFFIAGHLFYDLCERLIANGCLFEALSYAKEAHRLRTKLFKEKFMYTVEKQSENCTGGGSDMQKHTYGLSDVRMQKSIACEVWSFDTHSQDMDACYLSPWKILQCYLESTLQVGTIHELIGNGIEAEMFLRWGKDISCSQSLPLFIVAFSSVLGVLGSVRKGTSKCQTCFET
;
A
#
# COMPACT_ATOMS: atom_id res chain seq x y z
N MET A 1 -27.74 -9.02 10.66
CA MET A 1 -26.31 -9.09 10.30
C MET A 1 -25.53 -9.30 11.59
N SER A 2 -24.67 -10.32 11.68
CA SER A 2 -23.81 -10.49 12.86
C SER A 2 -22.80 -9.33 12.93
N PRO A 3 -22.24 -9.01 14.11
CA PRO A 3 -21.15 -8.05 14.23
C PRO A 3 -19.95 -8.38 13.32
N ASP A 4 -19.71 -9.67 13.05
CA ASP A 4 -18.61 -10.15 12.20
C ASP A 4 -18.85 -9.81 10.72
N SER A 5 -20.04 -10.14 10.21
CA SER A 5 -20.43 -9.76 8.85
C SER A 5 -20.47 -8.22 8.69
N ALA A 6 -20.82 -7.49 9.75
CA ALA A 6 -20.78 -6.02 9.76
C ALA A 6 -19.37 -5.45 9.67
N LEU A 7 -18.42 -6.04 10.41
CA LEU A 7 -17.04 -5.61 10.38
C LEU A 7 -16.37 -5.92 9.04
N LEU A 8 -16.60 -7.11 8.47
CA LEU A 8 -16.09 -7.49 7.14
C LEU A 8 -16.63 -6.57 6.04
N PHE A 9 -17.92 -6.25 6.08
CA PHE A 9 -18.53 -5.30 5.16
C PHE A 9 -17.89 -3.92 5.28
N LEU A 10 -17.67 -3.47 6.51
CA LEU A 10 -17.07 -2.18 6.80
C LEU A 10 -15.62 -2.11 6.32
N TYR A 11 -14.83 -3.19 6.48
CA TYR A 11 -13.49 -3.29 5.92
C TYR A 11 -13.47 -3.16 4.40
N ASN A 12 -14.30 -3.92 3.70
CA ASN A 12 -14.39 -3.84 2.24
C ASN A 12 -14.81 -2.45 1.77
N THR A 13 -15.78 -1.84 2.46
CA THR A 13 -16.26 -0.50 2.13
C THR A 13 -15.18 0.55 2.33
N VAL A 14 -14.50 0.56 3.49
CA VAL A 14 -13.43 1.52 3.77
C VAL A 14 -12.26 1.35 2.80
N ASP A 15 -11.83 0.11 2.55
CA ASP A 15 -10.71 -0.13 1.64
C ASP A 15 -11.03 0.30 0.21
N LEU A 16 -12.27 0.09 -0.26
CA LEU A 16 -12.73 0.57 -1.56
C LEU A 16 -12.80 2.10 -1.62
N LEU A 17 -13.39 2.75 -0.61
CA LEU A 17 -13.51 4.20 -0.57
C LEU A 17 -12.14 4.88 -0.52
N ALA A 18 -11.21 4.35 0.27
CA ALA A 18 -9.84 4.83 0.32
C ALA A 18 -9.17 4.77 -1.07
N MET A 19 -9.38 3.68 -1.82
CA MET A 19 -8.89 3.52 -3.19
C MET A 19 -9.53 4.49 -4.18
N LYS A 20 -10.81 4.84 -3.97
CA LYS A 20 -11.53 5.83 -4.77
C LYS A 20 -11.18 7.27 -4.41
N GLY A 21 -10.46 7.49 -3.30
CA GLY A 21 -10.13 8.82 -2.78
C GLY A 21 -11.26 9.50 -2.01
N SER A 22 -12.28 8.74 -1.60
CA SER A 22 -13.44 9.23 -0.83
C SER A 22 -13.14 9.21 0.68
N MET A 23 -12.37 10.20 1.13
CA MET A 23 -11.85 10.26 2.50
C MET A 23 -12.80 10.86 3.53
N GLU A 24 -13.87 11.52 3.06
CA GLU A 24 -14.89 12.20 3.85
C GLU A 24 -15.55 11.31 4.92
N PHE A 25 -15.66 10.00 4.67
CA PHE A 25 -16.29 9.05 5.59
C PHE A 25 -15.31 8.33 6.53
N HIS A 26 -13.99 8.56 6.41
CA HIS A 26 -12.99 7.77 7.14
C HIS A 26 -13.14 7.89 8.66
N ASN A 27 -13.37 9.11 9.17
CA ASN A 27 -13.56 9.35 10.60
C ASN A 27 -14.75 8.54 11.16
N ASP A 28 -15.91 8.63 10.49
CA ASP A 28 -17.12 7.94 10.93
C ASP A 28 -17.00 6.43 10.76
N ALA A 29 -16.29 5.97 9.74
CA ALA A 29 -15.98 4.56 9.58
C ALA A 29 -15.09 4.02 10.72
N TYR A 30 -14.05 4.75 11.15
CA TYR A 30 -13.25 4.35 12.31
C TYR A 30 -14.09 4.32 13.59
N LYS A 31 -14.93 5.34 13.85
CA LYS A 31 -15.85 5.32 15.00
C LYS A 31 -16.73 4.07 14.99
N LEU A 32 -17.25 3.70 13.82
CA LEU A 32 -18.09 2.52 13.69
C LEU A 32 -17.31 1.22 13.90
N MET A 33 -16.10 1.09 13.34
CA MET A 33 -15.22 -0.06 13.58
C MET A 33 -14.92 -0.22 15.08
N ILE A 34 -14.54 0.88 15.75
CA ILE A 34 -14.23 0.90 17.18
C ILE A 34 -15.44 0.44 18.01
N ARG A 35 -16.65 0.97 17.73
CA ARG A 35 -17.88 0.53 18.42
C ARG A 35 -18.18 -0.96 18.19
N LEU A 36 -17.88 -1.50 17.01
CA LEU A 36 -18.04 -2.92 16.73
C LEU A 36 -17.02 -3.77 17.51
N PHE A 37 -15.77 -3.31 17.64
CA PHE A 37 -14.76 -3.96 18.48
C PHE A 37 -15.15 -3.95 19.96
N GLU A 38 -15.64 -2.82 20.47
CA GLU A 38 -16.15 -2.68 21.84
C GLU A 38 -17.32 -3.62 22.10
N TRP A 39 -18.28 -3.69 21.17
CA TRP A 39 -19.41 -4.62 21.28
C TRP A 39 -18.93 -6.09 21.33
N LYS A 40 -17.85 -6.41 20.63
CA LYS A 40 -17.20 -7.72 20.67
C LYS A 40 -16.28 -7.93 21.88
N ASN A 41 -16.16 -6.95 22.79
CA ASN A 41 -15.22 -6.95 23.91
C ASN A 41 -13.75 -7.16 23.48
N VAL A 42 -13.37 -6.69 22.29
CA VAL A 42 -11.97 -6.73 21.82
C VAL A 42 -11.18 -5.61 22.50
N GLN A 43 -10.07 -5.97 23.15
CA GLN A 43 -9.20 -4.99 23.82
C GLN A 43 -8.55 -4.01 22.83
N MET A 44 -8.18 -2.83 23.32
CA MET A 44 -7.64 -1.76 22.49
C MET A 44 -6.39 -2.18 21.73
N GLU A 45 -5.47 -2.82 22.44
CA GLU A 45 -4.20 -3.32 21.94
C GLU A 45 -4.42 -4.27 20.76
N MET A 46 -5.43 -5.14 20.87
CA MET A 46 -5.74 -6.13 19.86
C MET A 46 -6.34 -5.49 18.59
N TRP A 47 -7.37 -4.66 18.72
CA TRP A 47 -7.97 -4.06 17.53
C TRP A 47 -7.05 -3.04 16.87
N LEU A 48 -6.23 -2.33 17.65
CA LEU A 48 -5.23 -1.41 17.10
C LEU A 48 -4.16 -2.15 16.30
N SER A 49 -3.70 -3.30 16.82
CA SER A 49 -2.81 -4.20 16.08
C SER A 49 -3.46 -4.64 14.77
N ILE A 50 -4.72 -5.09 14.78
CA ILE A 50 -5.45 -5.52 13.58
C ILE A 50 -5.51 -4.42 12.50
N LEU A 51 -5.78 -3.17 12.91
CA LEU A 51 -5.86 -2.06 11.96
C LEU A 51 -4.48 -1.64 11.42
N TRP A 52 -3.44 -1.66 12.26
CA TRP A 52 -2.05 -1.41 11.87
C TRP A 52 -1.58 -2.46 10.86
N GLU A 53 -1.78 -3.71 11.22
CA GLU A 53 -1.43 -4.91 10.48
C GLU A 53 -2.10 -4.99 9.10
N SER A 54 -3.36 -4.56 8.99
CA SER A 54 -4.05 -4.45 7.69
C SER A 54 -3.74 -3.18 6.92
N ARG A 55 -2.90 -2.29 7.46
CA ARG A 55 -2.61 -0.96 6.87
C ARG A 55 -3.88 -0.18 6.57
N ARG A 56 -4.87 -0.29 7.46
CA ARG A 56 -6.12 0.48 7.43
C ARG A 56 -6.01 1.81 8.15
N LEU A 57 -4.87 2.07 8.76
CA LEU A 57 -4.56 3.35 9.40
C LEU A 57 -3.92 4.34 8.42
N THR A 58 -3.50 3.91 7.24
CA THR A 58 -2.85 4.76 6.22
C THR A 58 -3.82 5.14 5.10
N HIS A 59 -3.59 6.29 4.48
CA HIS A 59 -4.23 6.61 3.19
C HIS A 59 -3.47 5.96 2.03
N ALA A 60 -4.16 5.71 0.92
CA ALA A 60 -3.51 5.27 -0.32
C ALA A 60 -2.50 6.33 -0.80
N LEU A 61 -1.31 5.86 -1.19
CA LEU A 61 -0.19 6.70 -1.66
C LEU A 61 0.33 7.74 -0.64
N CYS A 62 -0.08 7.65 0.63
CA CYS A 62 0.34 8.60 1.65
C CYS A 62 1.54 8.09 2.43
N VAL A 63 2.47 9.01 2.69
CA VAL A 63 3.68 8.77 3.47
C VAL A 63 3.38 8.68 4.97
N SER A 64 2.25 9.21 5.44
CA SER A 64 1.86 9.12 6.85
C SER A 64 1.37 7.71 7.21
N PRO A 65 1.95 7.06 8.24
CA PRO A 65 1.66 5.69 8.65
C PRO A 65 0.34 5.61 9.46
N VAL A 66 -0.14 6.75 9.96
CA VAL A 66 -1.39 6.86 10.71
C VAL A 66 -2.16 8.10 10.24
N ASN A 67 -3.44 7.91 9.98
CA ASN A 67 -4.38 8.94 9.56
C ASN A 67 -4.71 9.86 10.74
N ASP A 68 -4.56 11.16 10.53
CA ASP A 68 -4.90 12.20 11.52
C ASP A 68 -6.36 12.10 11.98
N ALA A 69 -7.28 11.63 11.12
CA ALA A 69 -8.68 11.42 11.49
C ALA A 69 -8.84 10.43 12.64
N LEU A 70 -7.97 9.41 12.76
CA LEU A 70 -7.95 8.47 13.89
C LEU A 70 -7.43 9.15 15.17
N ILE A 71 -6.45 10.05 15.03
CA ILE A 71 -5.93 10.83 16.16
C ILE A 71 -6.99 11.82 16.67
N MET A 72 -7.88 12.28 15.78
CA MET A 72 -8.95 13.23 16.08
C MET A 72 -10.29 12.58 16.47
N THR A 73 -10.43 11.25 16.41
CA THR A 73 -11.66 10.57 16.83
C THR A 73 -11.93 10.72 18.34
N SER A 74 -12.79 11.69 18.70
CA SER A 74 -13.69 11.84 19.87
C SER A 74 -13.17 11.48 21.29
N PRO A 75 -13.48 12.28 22.34
CA PRO A 75 -12.79 12.28 23.65
C PRO A 75 -13.06 11.08 24.58
N GLY A 76 -13.67 10.00 24.09
CA GLY A 76 -13.85 8.74 24.84
C GLY A 76 -12.60 7.86 24.84
N PHE A 77 -11.79 7.94 23.79
CA PHE A 77 -10.41 7.48 23.81
C PHE A 77 -9.56 8.66 24.24
N SER A 78 -8.77 8.53 25.30
CA SER A 78 -7.73 9.53 25.55
C SER A 78 -6.80 9.49 24.33
N GLY A 79 -6.97 10.44 23.39
CA GLY A 79 -6.14 10.52 22.18
C GLY A 79 -4.64 10.60 22.47
N GLU A 80 -4.28 10.86 23.73
CA GLU A 80 -2.95 10.68 24.32
C GLU A 80 -2.35 9.29 24.08
N GLN A 81 -3.15 8.21 24.08
CA GLN A 81 -2.65 6.86 23.83
C GLN A 81 -2.21 6.66 22.39
N PHE A 82 -2.93 7.20 21.41
CA PHE A 82 -2.53 7.16 20.00
C PHE A 82 -1.37 8.11 19.67
N ARG A 83 -1.13 9.11 20.52
CA ARG A 83 0.00 10.05 20.41
C ARG A 83 1.29 9.54 21.06
N SER A 84 1.21 8.48 21.87
CA SER A 84 2.37 7.92 22.58
C SER A 84 2.97 6.75 21.81
N ILE A 85 4.23 6.87 21.42
CA ILE A 85 5.00 5.79 20.79
C ILE A 85 5.09 4.57 21.71
N ASP A 86 5.23 4.77 23.02
CA ASP A 86 5.31 3.67 24.00
C ASP A 86 4.02 2.84 24.05
N SER A 87 2.87 3.49 23.85
CA SER A 87 1.58 2.80 23.77
C SER A 87 1.51 1.92 22.53
N TRP A 88 1.96 2.42 21.38
CA TRP A 88 2.03 1.63 20.13
C TRP A 88 2.98 0.44 20.28
N ILE A 89 4.17 0.64 20.85
CA ILE A 89 5.10 -0.44 21.13
C ILE A 89 4.40 -1.51 21.95
N ARG A 90 3.75 -1.13 23.05
CA ARG A 90 3.03 -2.05 23.93
C ARG A 90 1.97 -2.88 23.18
N CYS A 91 1.20 -2.25 22.30
CA CYS A 91 0.17 -2.92 21.50
C CYS A 91 0.78 -3.95 20.53
N LEU A 92 1.96 -3.65 19.98
CA LEU A 92 2.61 -4.46 18.94
C LEU A 92 3.64 -5.46 19.48
N MET A 93 3.96 -5.45 20.78
CA MET A 93 4.95 -6.38 21.36
C MET A 93 4.63 -7.86 21.12
N GLY A 94 3.34 -8.21 20.98
CA GLY A 94 2.91 -9.57 20.68
C GLY A 94 3.25 -10.05 19.28
N SER A 95 3.63 -9.14 18.37
CA SER A 95 3.98 -9.45 16.97
C SER A 95 5.29 -8.76 16.57
N PRO A 96 6.44 -9.44 16.71
CA PRO A 96 7.75 -8.85 16.42
C PRO A 96 7.86 -8.22 15.01
N PRO A 97 7.34 -8.83 13.92
CA PRO A 97 7.40 -8.21 12.60
C PRO A 97 6.61 -6.90 12.49
N LEU A 98 5.46 -6.79 13.16
CA LEU A 98 4.67 -5.55 13.17
C LEU A 98 5.35 -4.46 13.97
N LEU A 99 5.99 -4.82 15.09
CA LEU A 99 6.77 -3.90 15.90
C LEU A 99 7.98 -3.35 15.13
N VAL A 100 8.73 -4.22 14.45
CA VAL A 100 9.86 -3.82 13.60
C VAL A 100 9.40 -2.87 12.50
N GLY A 101 8.28 -3.18 11.82
CA GLY A 101 7.71 -2.31 10.79
C GLY A 101 7.26 -0.95 11.33
N PHE A 102 6.63 -0.92 12.50
CA PHE A 102 6.22 0.31 13.19
C PHE A 102 7.44 1.17 13.53
N GLN A 103 8.42 0.57 14.20
CA GLN A 103 9.65 1.26 14.60
C GLN A 103 10.43 1.80 13.40
N HIS A 104 10.55 1.02 12.32
CA HIS A 104 11.18 1.46 11.07
C HIS A 104 10.43 2.64 10.43
N SER A 105 9.10 2.57 10.34
CA SER A 105 8.26 3.63 9.75
C SER A 105 8.38 4.94 10.54
N PHE A 106 8.28 4.87 11.88
CA PHE A 106 8.31 6.05 12.74
C PHE A 106 9.72 6.61 12.95
N SER A 107 10.76 5.77 13.00
CA SER A 107 12.15 6.24 13.07
C SER A 107 12.48 7.15 11.89
N TYR A 108 12.05 6.77 10.69
CA TYR A 108 12.26 7.58 9.49
C TYR A 108 11.49 8.92 9.53
N LEU A 109 10.19 8.89 9.82
CA LEU A 109 9.33 10.07 9.72
C LEU A 109 9.57 11.13 10.80
N PHE A 110 10.05 10.73 11.98
CA PHE A 110 10.23 11.62 13.12
C PHE A 110 11.69 12.07 13.33
N THR A 111 12.63 11.67 12.47
CA THR A 111 14.02 12.18 12.51
C THR A 111 14.13 13.69 12.26
N ASN A 112 13.11 14.32 11.66
CA ASN A 112 13.14 15.72 11.23
C ASN A 112 12.16 16.65 11.99
N LEU A 113 11.45 16.19 13.03
CA LEU A 113 10.60 17.11 13.81
C LEU A 113 11.44 17.93 14.80
N PRO A 114 11.39 19.28 14.78
CA PRO A 114 11.94 20.09 15.85
C PRO A 114 11.16 19.80 17.14
N CYS A 115 11.84 19.31 18.18
CA CYS A 115 11.25 19.15 19.51
C CYS A 115 10.69 20.50 20.00
N SER A 116 9.36 20.59 20.10
CA SER A 116 8.68 21.61 20.89
C SER A 116 9.05 21.43 22.36
N HIS A 117 9.90 22.32 22.89
CA HIS A 117 10.08 22.80 24.27
C HIS A 117 9.62 21.99 25.51
N ASN A 118 9.48 20.67 25.44
CA ASN A 118 9.30 19.78 26.58
C ASN A 118 10.28 18.62 26.47
N ASN A 119 10.89 18.26 27.60
CA ASN A 119 12.06 17.40 27.79
C ASN A 119 11.95 15.93 27.33
N HIS A 120 11.13 15.60 26.33
CA HIS A 120 11.09 14.28 25.73
C HIS A 120 12.10 14.22 24.58
N LYS A 121 13.16 13.42 24.79
CA LYS A 121 14.12 13.10 23.73
C LYS A 121 13.35 12.56 22.50
N PRO A 122 13.75 12.92 21.27
CA PRO A 122 13.17 12.32 20.08
C PRO A 122 13.32 10.80 20.18
N TYR A 123 12.24 10.07 19.89
CA TYR A 123 12.27 8.62 19.85
C TYR A 123 13.21 8.18 18.73
N MET A 124 14.39 7.71 19.12
CA MET A 124 15.35 7.08 18.23
C MET A 124 15.17 5.59 18.38
N SER A 125 14.61 4.95 17.35
CA SER A 125 14.58 3.50 17.30
C SER A 125 15.94 2.99 16.84
N ASP A 126 16.48 2.00 17.56
CA ASP A 126 17.71 1.30 17.19
C ASP A 126 17.52 0.30 16.03
N ILE A 127 16.33 0.24 15.41
CA ILE A 127 16.04 -0.69 14.31
C ILE A 127 16.87 -0.36 13.06
N THR A 128 17.67 -1.34 12.68
CA THR A 128 18.54 -1.32 11.51
C THR A 128 17.82 -1.83 10.27
N VAL A 129 18.46 -1.57 9.12
CA VAL A 129 18.03 -2.13 7.83
C VAL A 129 18.04 -3.67 7.86
N ASP A 130 18.98 -4.28 8.58
CA ASP A 130 19.12 -5.73 8.66
C ASP A 130 18.02 -6.37 9.52
N ASP A 131 17.59 -5.70 10.60
CA ASP A 131 16.47 -6.17 11.43
C ASP A 131 15.16 -6.28 10.62
N VAL A 132 14.91 -5.29 9.74
CA VAL A 132 13.73 -5.29 8.86
C VAL A 132 13.82 -6.42 7.83
N LYS A 133 15.00 -6.63 7.24
CA LYS A 133 15.24 -7.74 6.30
C LYS A 133 15.01 -9.08 6.98
N GLU A 134 15.61 -9.30 8.15
CA GLU A 134 15.46 -10.54 8.91
C GLU A 134 13.99 -10.82 9.22
N ALA A 135 13.25 -9.83 9.73
CA ALA A 135 11.83 -9.96 10.02
C ALA A 135 11.01 -10.34 8.77
N ALA A 136 11.27 -9.68 7.63
CA ALA A 136 10.57 -9.96 6.37
C ALA A 136 10.91 -11.34 5.81
N PHE A 137 12.19 -11.74 5.81
CA PHE A 137 12.62 -13.05 5.32
C PHE A 137 12.09 -14.18 6.20
N LYS A 138 12.07 -13.99 7.52
CA LYS A 138 11.50 -14.96 8.47
C LYS A 138 10.01 -15.21 8.24
N LEU A 139 9.25 -14.18 7.88
CA LEU A 139 7.83 -14.32 7.54
C LEU A 139 7.62 -15.19 6.30
N ILE A 140 8.45 -15.03 5.27
CA ILE A 140 8.30 -15.76 4.00
C ILE A 140 8.99 -17.12 3.97
N SER A 141 9.92 -17.39 4.90
CA SER A 141 10.61 -18.69 5.02
C SER A 141 9.77 -19.76 5.72
N ASN A 142 8.72 -19.37 6.45
CA ASN A 142 7.82 -20.32 7.10
C ASN A 142 7.02 -21.07 6.03
N VAL A 143 7.11 -22.40 6.01
CA VAL A 143 6.42 -23.26 5.03
C VAL A 143 5.29 -24.04 5.71
N PRO A 144 4.04 -23.97 5.20
CA PRO A 144 3.59 -23.16 4.07
C PRO A 144 3.40 -21.68 4.46
N GLY A 145 3.88 -20.76 3.62
CA GLY A 145 3.70 -19.33 3.84
C GLY A 145 2.24 -18.94 3.65
N THR A 146 1.68 -18.19 4.60
CA THR A 146 0.29 -17.71 4.52
C THR A 146 0.22 -16.42 3.71
N ASN A 147 -0.94 -16.14 3.11
CA ASN A 147 -1.19 -14.86 2.42
C ASN A 147 -0.92 -13.65 3.31
N TYR A 148 -1.22 -13.83 4.58
CA TYR A 148 -0.98 -12.87 5.62
C TYR A 148 0.53 -12.60 5.86
N SER A 149 1.36 -13.64 5.95
CA SER A 149 2.82 -13.47 6.04
C SER A 149 3.40 -12.76 4.81
N PHE A 150 2.92 -13.10 3.61
CA PHE A 150 3.33 -12.40 2.39
C PHE A 150 2.89 -10.94 2.37
N PHE A 151 1.73 -10.63 2.93
CA PHE A 151 1.22 -9.27 3.04
C PHE A 151 2.12 -8.42 3.94
N ILE A 152 2.43 -8.88 5.15
CA ILE A 152 3.30 -8.15 6.08
C ILE A 152 4.72 -8.02 5.51
N ALA A 153 5.30 -9.10 5.00
CA ALA A 153 6.64 -9.03 4.40
C ALA A 153 6.69 -8.06 3.22
N GLY A 154 5.63 -8.02 2.40
CA GLY A 154 5.49 -7.04 1.33
C GLY A 154 5.48 -5.59 1.83
N HIS A 155 4.88 -5.31 2.99
CA HIS A 155 4.95 -3.99 3.63
C HIS A 155 6.33 -3.67 4.18
N LEU A 156 6.98 -4.61 4.87
CA LEU A 156 8.33 -4.41 5.40
C LEU A 156 9.33 -4.07 4.29
N PHE A 157 9.30 -4.79 3.17
CA PHE A 157 10.15 -4.48 2.03
C PHE A 157 9.80 -3.15 1.35
N TYR A 158 8.51 -2.82 1.26
CA TYR A 158 8.06 -1.54 0.69
C TYR A 158 8.53 -0.35 1.55
N ASP A 159 8.31 -0.40 2.87
CA ASP A 159 8.71 0.66 3.80
C ASP A 159 10.25 0.74 3.92
N LEU A 160 10.96 -0.40 3.84
CA LEU A 160 12.43 -0.43 3.76
C LEU A 160 12.94 0.31 2.52
N CYS A 161 12.29 0.07 1.38
CA CYS A 161 12.64 0.71 0.13
C CYS A 161 12.54 2.23 0.22
N GLU A 162 11.47 2.79 0.78
CA GLU A 162 11.30 4.24 0.96
C GLU A 162 12.49 4.86 1.74
N ARG A 163 12.95 4.20 2.80
CA ARG A 163 14.13 4.64 3.57
C ARG A 163 15.42 4.58 2.75
N LEU A 164 15.60 3.52 1.95
CA LEU A 164 16.79 3.37 1.09
C LEU A 164 16.81 4.40 -0.05
N ILE A 165 15.66 4.74 -0.63
CA ILE A 165 15.53 5.82 -1.62
C ILE A 165 15.97 7.14 -1.00
N ALA A 166 15.45 7.46 0.19
CA ALA A 166 15.79 8.70 0.89
C ALA A 166 17.30 8.81 1.22
N ASN A 167 17.95 7.69 1.47
CA ASN A 167 19.40 7.61 1.69
C ASN A 167 20.24 7.56 0.40
N GLY A 168 19.60 7.60 -0.79
CA GLY A 168 20.28 7.55 -2.08
C GLY A 168 20.75 6.14 -2.52
N CYS A 169 20.37 5.09 -1.78
CA CYS A 169 20.76 3.71 -2.06
C CYS A 169 19.86 3.04 -3.12
N LEU A 170 19.76 3.65 -4.31
CA LEU A 170 18.72 3.32 -5.31
C LEU A 170 18.75 1.88 -5.84
N PHE A 171 19.94 1.27 -6.03
CA PHE A 171 20.04 -0.11 -6.51
C PHE A 171 19.57 -1.13 -5.47
N GLU A 172 19.92 -0.90 -4.20
CA GLU A 172 19.45 -1.73 -3.09
C GLU A 172 17.94 -1.53 -2.88
N ALA A 173 17.47 -0.27 -2.94
CA ALA A 173 16.06 0.06 -2.92
C ALA A 173 15.28 -0.68 -4.01
N LEU A 174 15.80 -0.71 -5.24
CA LEU A 174 15.17 -1.43 -6.35
C LEU A 174 15.04 -2.93 -6.09
N SER A 175 16.06 -3.54 -5.47
CA SER A 175 16.02 -4.97 -5.12
C SER A 175 14.85 -5.27 -4.18
N TYR A 176 14.68 -4.47 -3.13
CA TYR A 176 13.60 -4.66 -2.17
C TYR A 176 12.23 -4.23 -2.69
N ALA A 177 12.16 -3.20 -3.53
CA ALA A 177 10.93 -2.82 -4.23
C ALA A 177 10.40 -3.96 -5.11
N LYS A 178 11.30 -4.63 -5.85
CA LYS A 178 10.97 -5.80 -6.67
C LYS A 178 10.47 -6.96 -5.83
N GLU A 179 11.05 -7.17 -4.65
CA GLU A 179 10.60 -8.23 -3.74
C GLU A 179 9.22 -7.92 -3.13
N ALA A 180 8.98 -6.68 -2.69
CA ALA A 180 7.66 -6.23 -2.27
C ALA A 180 6.61 -6.41 -3.38
N HIS A 181 6.93 -5.97 -4.59
CA HIS A 181 6.09 -6.12 -5.77
C HIS A 181 5.82 -7.60 -6.09
N ARG A 182 6.83 -8.48 -5.99
CA ARG A 182 6.69 -9.93 -6.23
C ARG A 182 5.68 -10.56 -5.27
N LEU A 183 5.79 -10.27 -3.97
CA LEU A 183 4.88 -10.77 -2.94
C LEU A 183 3.45 -10.26 -3.17
N ARG A 184 3.29 -8.95 -3.42
CA ARG A 184 1.99 -8.33 -3.68
C ARG A 184 1.37 -8.80 -5.00
N THR A 185 2.18 -9.11 -6.01
CA THR A 185 1.72 -9.72 -7.28
C THR A 185 1.08 -11.10 -7.03
N LYS A 186 1.68 -11.90 -6.14
CA LYS A 186 1.13 -13.21 -5.77
C LYS A 186 -0.27 -13.06 -5.17
N LEU A 187 -0.41 -12.17 -4.19
CA LEU A 187 -1.71 -11.87 -3.55
C LEU A 187 -2.72 -11.30 -4.55
N PHE A 188 -2.29 -10.40 -5.43
CA PHE A 188 -3.15 -9.80 -6.45
C PHE A 188 -3.75 -10.86 -7.39
N LYS A 189 -2.92 -11.79 -7.88
CA LYS A 189 -3.35 -12.86 -8.80
C LYS A 189 -4.34 -13.85 -8.17
N GLU A 190 -4.37 -13.97 -6.85
CA GLU A 190 -5.36 -14.79 -6.15
C GLU A 190 -6.76 -14.15 -6.13
N LYS A 191 -6.85 -12.82 -6.26
CA LYS A 191 -8.11 -12.07 -6.14
C LYS A 191 -8.63 -11.50 -7.47
N PHE A 192 -7.73 -11.23 -8.42
CA PHE A 192 -8.04 -10.57 -9.67
C PHE A 192 -7.66 -11.42 -10.89
N MET A 193 -8.41 -11.23 -11.96
CA MET A 193 -8.10 -11.72 -13.31
C MET A 193 -7.83 -10.53 -14.22
N TYR A 194 -6.98 -10.75 -15.22
CA TYR A 194 -6.68 -9.76 -16.25
C TYR A 194 -6.28 -10.45 -17.55
N THR A 195 -6.49 -9.78 -18.69
CA THR A 195 -6.01 -10.23 -19.99
C THR A 195 -4.87 -9.33 -20.47
N VAL A 196 -3.81 -9.95 -20.99
CA VAL A 196 -2.67 -9.22 -21.57
C VAL A 196 -2.88 -9.15 -23.07
N GLU A 197 -3.07 -7.94 -23.58
CA GLU A 197 -3.20 -7.68 -25.01
C GLU A 197 -1.89 -7.11 -25.57
N LYS A 198 -1.50 -7.57 -26.75
CA LYS A 198 -0.36 -7.01 -27.47
C LYS A 198 -0.84 -5.82 -28.28
N GLN A 199 -0.49 -4.61 -27.86
CA GLN A 199 -0.78 -3.40 -28.62
C GLN A 199 0.38 -3.06 -29.56
N SER A 200 0.07 -2.87 -30.84
CA SER A 200 1.00 -2.29 -31.81
C SER A 200 0.69 -0.81 -31.97
N GLU A 201 1.50 0.07 -31.39
CA GLU A 201 1.49 1.49 -31.74
C GLU A 201 2.18 1.64 -33.11
N ASN A 202 1.40 1.92 -34.16
CA ASN A 202 1.94 2.32 -35.46
C ASN A 202 2.30 3.81 -35.38
N CYS A 203 3.55 4.13 -35.00
CA CYS A 203 4.06 5.50 -35.07
C CYS A 203 4.19 5.94 -36.53
N THR A 204 3.18 6.62 -37.06
CA THR A 204 3.25 7.27 -38.38
C THR A 204 4.02 8.59 -38.24
N GLY A 205 5.35 8.51 -38.28
CA GLY A 205 6.22 9.66 -38.15
C GLY A 205 7.68 9.36 -38.49
N GLY A 206 7.96 9.25 -39.79
CA GLY A 206 9.30 9.47 -40.39
C GLY A 206 10.48 8.65 -39.87
N GLY A 207 10.76 7.52 -40.51
CA GLY A 207 12.15 7.10 -40.75
C GLY A 207 12.83 6.16 -39.74
N SER A 208 12.15 5.13 -39.26
CA SER A 208 12.68 3.76 -39.05
C SER A 208 11.58 2.94 -38.38
N ASP A 209 11.04 1.93 -39.06
CA ASP A 209 10.02 1.03 -38.51
C ASP A 209 10.63 0.13 -37.42
N MET A 210 10.76 0.69 -36.21
CA MET A 210 10.96 -0.09 -35.01
C MET A 210 9.59 -0.31 -34.37
N GLN A 211 9.00 -1.47 -34.64
CA GLN A 211 7.70 -1.84 -34.08
C GLN A 211 7.84 -2.00 -32.55
N LYS A 212 7.49 -0.94 -31.79
CA LYS A 212 7.48 -1.00 -30.33
C LYS A 212 6.27 -1.83 -29.92
N HIS A 213 6.51 -3.10 -29.59
CA HIS A 213 5.48 -3.95 -29.01
C HIS A 213 5.23 -3.49 -27.58
N THR A 214 4.11 -2.82 -27.36
CA THR A 214 3.68 -2.42 -26.02
C THR A 214 2.63 -3.44 -25.58
N TYR A 215 2.85 -4.11 -24.44
CA TYR A 215 1.82 -4.96 -23.84
C TYR A 215 0.88 -4.05 -23.04
N GLY A 216 -0.39 -4.03 -23.41
CA GLY A 216 -1.45 -3.33 -22.70
C GLY A 216 -2.31 -4.31 -21.92
N LEU A 217 -2.87 -3.86 -20.81
CA LEU A 217 -3.76 -4.68 -20.00
C LEU A 217 -5.23 -4.36 -20.30
N SER A 218 -6.05 -5.39 -20.49
CA SER A 218 -7.49 -5.26 -20.64
C SER A 218 -8.25 -6.14 -19.63
N ASP A 219 -9.53 -5.82 -19.41
CA ASP A 219 -10.49 -6.59 -18.59
C ASP A 219 -9.96 -7.01 -17.20
N VAL A 220 -9.30 -6.07 -16.49
CA VAL A 220 -8.96 -6.30 -15.09
C VAL A 220 -10.25 -6.37 -14.31
N ARG A 221 -10.51 -7.50 -13.64
CA ARG A 221 -11.71 -7.68 -12.85
C ARG A 221 -11.45 -8.57 -11.65
N MET A 222 -12.15 -8.28 -10.57
CA MET A 222 -12.18 -9.19 -9.42
C MET A 222 -12.79 -10.52 -9.85
N GLN A 223 -12.22 -11.63 -9.38
CA GLN A 223 -12.77 -12.96 -9.65
C GLN A 223 -14.22 -13.06 -9.14
N LYS A 224 -15.11 -13.69 -9.92
CA LYS A 224 -16.54 -13.74 -9.59
C LYS A 224 -16.82 -14.40 -8.24
N SER A 225 -16.10 -15.46 -7.89
CA SER A 225 -16.19 -16.11 -6.56
C SER A 225 -15.85 -15.13 -5.44
N ILE A 226 -14.75 -14.39 -5.58
CA ILE A 226 -14.31 -13.37 -4.63
C ILE A 226 -15.31 -12.21 -4.55
N ALA A 227 -15.83 -11.75 -5.70
CA ALA A 227 -16.85 -10.71 -5.73
C ALA A 227 -18.14 -11.18 -5.01
N CYS A 228 -18.53 -12.43 -5.18
CA CYS A 228 -19.62 -13.03 -4.41
C CYS A 228 -19.27 -13.05 -2.91
N GLU A 229 -18.09 -13.54 -2.52
CA GLU A 229 -17.64 -13.60 -1.10
C GLU A 229 -17.62 -12.24 -0.40
N VAL A 230 -17.16 -11.18 -1.09
CA VAL A 230 -17.08 -9.82 -0.55
C VAL A 230 -18.45 -9.28 -0.14
N TRP A 231 -19.50 -9.66 -0.89
CA TRP A 231 -20.86 -9.16 -0.68
C TRP A 231 -21.82 -10.22 -0.12
N SER A 232 -21.41 -11.49 -0.07
CA SER A 232 -22.14 -12.55 0.60
C SER A 232 -21.78 -12.50 2.08
N PHE A 233 -22.69 -11.93 2.86
CA PHE A 233 -22.60 -11.87 4.32
C PHE A 233 -22.66 -13.25 4.99
N ASP A 234 -22.77 -14.32 4.19
CA ASP A 234 -22.81 -15.72 4.56
C ASP A 234 -21.40 -16.31 4.55
N THR A 235 -20.58 -15.98 5.54
CA THR A 235 -19.37 -16.76 5.82
C THR A 235 -19.48 -17.36 7.22
N HIS A 236 -19.57 -18.70 7.22
CA HIS A 236 -19.33 -19.53 8.39
C HIS A 236 -17.93 -19.23 8.94
N SER A 237 -17.87 -18.69 10.15
CA SER A 237 -16.75 -18.74 11.08
C SER A 237 -15.36 -18.76 10.42
N GLN A 238 -14.98 -17.70 9.71
CA GLN A 238 -13.55 -17.50 9.50
C GLN A 238 -13.00 -17.03 10.84
N ASP A 239 -12.05 -17.79 11.39
CA ASP A 239 -11.43 -17.52 12.68
C ASP A 239 -10.98 -16.05 12.71
N MET A 240 -11.66 -15.25 13.54
CA MET A 240 -11.43 -13.80 13.69
C MET A 240 -10.03 -13.48 14.21
N ASP A 241 -9.23 -14.51 14.54
CA ASP A 241 -7.82 -14.44 14.92
C ASP A 241 -6.89 -14.04 13.75
N ALA A 242 -7.36 -14.11 12.50
CA ALA A 242 -6.60 -13.66 11.34
C ALA A 242 -7.17 -12.34 10.77
N CYS A 243 -6.31 -11.33 10.60
CA CYS A 243 -6.70 -10.05 10.03
C CYS A 243 -7.18 -10.20 8.57
N TYR A 244 -8.45 -9.89 8.33
CA TYR A 244 -9.07 -9.96 7.00
C TYR A 244 -8.43 -8.97 6.03
N LEU A 245 -7.90 -9.50 4.92
CA LEU A 245 -7.34 -8.72 3.82
C LEU A 245 -8.37 -8.61 2.68
N SER A 246 -8.93 -7.41 2.50
CA SER A 246 -9.88 -7.18 1.42
C SER A 246 -9.16 -7.22 0.05
N PRO A 247 -9.88 -7.58 -1.03
CA PRO A 247 -9.33 -7.48 -2.38
C PRO A 247 -8.89 -6.05 -2.73
N TRP A 248 -9.59 -5.04 -2.21
CA TRP A 248 -9.27 -3.63 -2.43
C TRP A 248 -7.95 -3.22 -1.78
N LYS A 249 -7.68 -3.70 -0.56
CA LYS A 249 -6.39 -3.49 0.12
C LYS A 249 -5.25 -4.18 -0.63
N ILE A 250 -5.48 -5.39 -1.15
CA ILE A 250 -4.49 -6.11 -1.97
C ILE A 250 -4.19 -5.33 -3.26
N LEU A 251 -5.23 -4.81 -3.94
CA LEU A 251 -5.06 -3.98 -5.13
C LEU A 251 -4.30 -2.69 -4.84
N GLN A 252 -4.63 -2.01 -3.73
CA GLN A 252 -3.92 -0.81 -3.26
C GLN A 252 -2.41 -1.08 -3.19
N CYS A 253 -2.04 -2.10 -2.40
CA CYS A 253 -0.64 -2.43 -2.14
C CYS A 253 0.09 -2.81 -3.43
N TYR A 254 -0.58 -3.56 -4.31
CA TYR A 254 -0.03 -3.96 -5.59
C TYR A 254 0.29 -2.73 -6.47
N LEU A 255 -0.62 -1.77 -6.58
CA LEU A 255 -0.40 -0.55 -7.34
C LEU A 255 0.66 0.36 -6.71
N GLU A 256 0.69 0.48 -5.37
CA GLU A 256 1.74 1.23 -4.65
C GLU A 256 3.13 0.66 -4.94
N SER A 257 3.30 -0.66 -4.92
CA SER A 257 4.59 -1.29 -5.27
C SER A 257 4.92 -1.17 -6.76
N THR A 258 3.92 -1.24 -7.64
CA THR A 258 4.11 -1.05 -9.07
C THR A 258 4.63 0.37 -9.34
N LEU A 259 4.05 1.38 -8.70
CA LEU A 259 4.49 2.76 -8.77
C LEU A 259 5.91 2.91 -8.21
N GLN A 260 6.21 2.37 -7.03
CA GLN A 260 7.53 2.44 -6.41
C GLN A 260 8.62 1.84 -7.31
N VAL A 261 8.40 0.66 -7.89
CA VAL A 261 9.36 0.02 -8.82
C VAL A 261 9.56 0.89 -10.07
N GLY A 262 8.48 1.40 -10.66
CA GLY A 262 8.53 2.29 -11.83
C GLY A 262 9.32 3.58 -11.55
N THR A 263 9.05 4.21 -10.42
CA THR A 263 9.76 5.43 -9.98
C THR A 263 11.24 5.17 -9.76
N ILE A 264 11.63 4.09 -9.07
CA ILE A 264 13.06 3.80 -8.86
C ILE A 264 13.78 3.53 -10.18
N HIS A 265 13.13 2.82 -11.11
CA HIS A 265 13.67 2.62 -12.45
C HIS A 265 13.91 3.94 -13.20
N GLU A 266 13.02 4.92 -13.04
CA GLU A 266 13.19 6.27 -13.57
C GLU A 266 14.38 7.00 -12.90
N LEU A 267 14.46 6.96 -11.57
CA LEU A 267 15.56 7.58 -10.81
C LEU A 267 16.94 7.04 -11.17
N ILE A 268 17.07 5.75 -11.50
CA ILE A 268 18.35 5.15 -11.95
C ILE A 268 18.60 5.30 -13.46
N GLY A 269 17.72 5.99 -14.19
CA GLY A 269 17.84 6.23 -15.64
C GLY A 269 17.41 5.06 -16.53
N ASN A 270 16.80 4.00 -15.98
CA ASN A 270 16.24 2.90 -16.78
C ASN A 270 14.81 3.21 -17.22
N GLY A 271 14.69 4.12 -18.20
CA GLY A 271 13.39 4.59 -18.66
C GLY A 271 12.53 3.53 -19.34
N ILE A 272 13.11 2.46 -19.89
CA ILE A 272 12.34 1.40 -20.57
C ILE A 272 11.55 0.59 -19.53
N GLU A 273 12.23 0.12 -18.48
CA GLU A 273 11.58 -0.58 -17.37
C GLU A 273 10.61 0.34 -16.61
N ALA A 274 11.01 1.60 -16.37
CA ALA A 274 10.13 2.58 -15.75
C ALA A 274 8.81 2.74 -16.52
N GLU A 275 8.88 2.97 -17.83
CA GLU A 275 7.69 3.11 -18.68
C GLU A 275 6.80 1.86 -18.63
N MET A 276 7.40 0.67 -18.62
CA MET A 276 6.66 -0.60 -18.56
C MET A 276 5.82 -0.71 -17.28
N PHE A 277 6.45 -0.54 -16.11
CA PHE A 277 5.74 -0.61 -14.82
C PHE A 277 4.69 0.50 -14.68
N LEU A 278 5.02 1.72 -15.11
CA LEU A 278 4.12 2.85 -14.95
C LEU A 278 2.90 2.77 -15.88
N ARG A 279 3.07 2.36 -17.14
CA ARG A 279 1.93 2.11 -18.05
C ARG A 279 1.07 0.97 -17.51
N TRP A 280 1.69 -0.13 -17.06
CA TRP A 280 0.98 -1.26 -16.48
C TRP A 280 0.09 -0.86 -15.30
N GLY A 281 0.65 -0.11 -14.34
CA GLY A 281 -0.11 0.39 -13.21
C GLY A 281 -1.21 1.38 -13.60
N LYS A 282 -0.94 2.25 -14.59
CA LYS A 282 -1.94 3.17 -15.14
C LYS A 282 -3.12 2.43 -15.76
N ASP A 283 -2.87 1.41 -16.59
CA ASP A 283 -3.93 0.64 -17.28
C ASP A 283 -4.88 -0.03 -16.27
N ILE A 284 -4.33 -0.64 -15.22
CA ILE A 284 -5.12 -1.22 -14.12
C ILE A 284 -5.95 -0.13 -13.44
N SER A 285 -5.32 1.01 -13.15
CA SER A 285 -5.98 2.12 -12.45
C SER A 285 -7.12 2.71 -13.27
N CYS A 286 -6.96 2.84 -14.59
CA CYS A 286 -8.01 3.26 -15.51
C CYS A 286 -9.15 2.24 -15.55
N SER A 287 -8.82 0.95 -15.73
CA SER A 287 -9.80 -0.15 -15.77
C SER A 287 -10.67 -0.21 -14.50
N GLN A 288 -10.08 0.08 -13.33
CA GLN A 288 -10.78 0.10 -12.05
C GLN A 288 -11.33 1.48 -11.66
N SER A 289 -11.16 2.51 -12.50
CA SER A 289 -11.54 3.90 -12.23
C SER A 289 -10.99 4.40 -10.88
N LEU A 290 -9.67 4.37 -10.72
CA LEU A 290 -8.94 4.72 -9.49
C LEU A 290 -8.21 6.06 -9.67
N PRO A 291 -8.87 7.20 -9.45
CA PRO A 291 -8.35 8.52 -9.85
C PRO A 291 -7.00 8.86 -9.23
N LEU A 292 -6.80 8.55 -7.93
CA LEU A 292 -5.53 8.82 -7.24
C LEU A 292 -4.35 8.13 -7.92
N PHE A 293 -4.50 6.86 -8.28
CA PHE A 293 -3.45 6.10 -8.95
C PHE A 293 -3.28 6.51 -10.41
N ILE A 294 -4.36 6.82 -11.13
CA ILE A 294 -4.28 7.35 -12.51
C ILE A 294 -3.41 8.61 -12.54
N VAL A 295 -3.65 9.53 -11.60
CA VAL A 295 -2.87 10.77 -11.48
C VAL A 295 -1.43 10.47 -11.11
N ALA A 296 -1.19 9.61 -10.12
CA ALA A 296 0.17 9.27 -9.67
C ALA A 296 1.01 8.65 -10.81
N PHE A 297 0.50 7.63 -11.49
CA PHE A 297 1.19 7.00 -12.62
C PHE A 297 1.41 7.98 -13.78
N SER A 298 0.38 8.77 -14.12
CA SER A 298 0.49 9.75 -15.21
C SER A 298 1.51 10.85 -14.90
N SER A 299 1.64 11.24 -13.63
CA SER A 299 2.60 12.26 -13.20
C SER A 299 4.05 11.79 -13.43
N VAL A 300 4.39 10.57 -13.01
CA VAL A 300 5.73 10.00 -13.22
C VAL A 300 6.00 9.76 -14.72
N LEU A 301 5.00 9.27 -15.48
CA LEU A 301 5.12 9.14 -16.94
C LEU A 301 5.36 10.48 -17.64
N GLY A 302 4.73 11.56 -17.18
CA GLY A 302 4.92 12.91 -17.71
C GLY A 302 6.35 13.42 -17.50
N VAL A 303 6.95 13.15 -16.34
CA VAL A 303 8.36 13.44 -16.07
C VAL A 303 9.26 12.66 -17.02
N LEU A 304 9.05 11.35 -17.15
CA LEU A 304 9.81 10.49 -18.06
C LEU A 304 9.74 10.98 -19.52
N GLY A 305 8.55 11.38 -19.97
CA GLY A 305 8.33 11.93 -21.30
C GLY A 305 9.02 13.29 -21.52
N SER A 306 9.06 14.13 -20.50
CA SER A 306 9.71 15.45 -20.55
C SER A 306 11.24 15.33 -20.58
N VAL A 307 11.81 14.40 -19.80
CA VAL A 307 13.26 14.09 -19.82
C VAL A 307 13.68 13.55 -21.19
N ARG A 308 12.85 12.73 -21.84
CA ARG A 308 13.11 12.23 -23.21
C ARG A 308 12.92 13.29 -24.30
N LYS A 309 11.98 14.22 -24.12
CA LYS A 309 11.66 15.30 -25.08
C LYS A 309 12.56 16.54 -24.94
N GLY A 310 13.65 16.46 -24.17
CA GLY A 310 14.75 17.44 -24.15
C GLY A 310 15.42 17.73 -25.50
N THR A 311 14.92 17.20 -26.63
CA THR A 311 15.30 17.56 -28.01
C THR A 311 14.13 17.84 -28.97
N SER A 312 12.85 17.84 -28.56
CA SER A 312 11.78 18.48 -29.36
C SER A 312 10.43 18.59 -28.64
N LYS A 313 9.95 19.84 -28.52
CA LYS A 313 8.59 20.36 -28.29
C LYS A 313 7.55 19.39 -27.67
N CYS A 314 7.29 19.60 -26.38
CA CYS A 314 6.11 19.08 -25.69
C CYS A 314 4.83 19.82 -26.13
N GLN A 315 3.90 19.09 -26.75
CA GLN A 315 2.47 19.35 -26.63
C GLN A 315 1.76 17.99 -26.58
N THR A 316 0.62 17.95 -25.88
CA THR A 316 -0.29 16.82 -25.64
C THR A 316 0.22 15.66 -24.78
N CYS A 317 0.00 15.76 -23.45
CA CYS A 317 -0.20 14.65 -22.52
C CYS A 317 -1.22 15.07 -21.45
N PHE A 318 -2.46 15.36 -21.86
CA PHE A 318 -3.63 15.50 -20.99
C PHE A 318 -4.90 15.33 -21.85
N GLU A 319 -5.16 14.13 -22.36
CA GLU A 319 -6.50 13.79 -22.85
C GLU A 319 -6.86 12.35 -22.44
N THR A 320 -7.98 12.28 -21.71
CA THR A 320 -8.79 11.14 -21.24
C THR A 320 -8.14 10.06 -20.39
#